data_AF-A0A5K1CIJ1-F1
#
_entry.id   AF-A0A5K1CIJ1-F1
#
_cell.length_a   1.000
_cell.length_b   1.000
_cell.length_c   1.000
_cell.angle_alpha   90.00
_cell.angle_beta   90.00
_cell.angle_gamma   90.00
#
_symmetry.space_group_name_H-M   'P 1'
#
loop_
_entity.id
_entity.type
_entity.pdbx_description
1 polymer ?
#
loop_
_entity_poly.entity_id
_entity_poly.type
_entity_poly.pdbx_seq_one_letter_code
_entity_poly.pdbx_strand_id
1 'polypeptide(L)'
;MYFDGSKNVMGADIGILLVTSEDEMTPHSLKLDFPCTHNMAKYEVLIQGLRSLLSFQVKKVHAFDDSQLIINQVNGEWQVKDKKLVSYQENTSSLIQRFEEVQLAHIKREGNPIVDGLASLGSTITF
;
A
#
# COMPACT_ATOMS: atom_id res chain seq x y z
N MET A 1 2.98 9.17 2.39
CA MET A 1 2.78 7.75 2.76
C MET A 1 3.70 6.90 1.91
N TYR A 2 4.49 6.04 2.53
CA TYR A 2 5.21 4.98 1.86
C TYR A 2 4.54 3.66 2.21
N PHE A 3 4.43 2.76 1.24
CA PHE A 3 3.80 1.46 1.45
C PHE A 3 4.57 0.36 0.72
N ASP A 4 4.48 -0.86 1.23
CA ASP A 4 4.91 -2.08 0.55
C ASP A 4 4.14 -3.29 1.11
N GLY A 5 3.96 -4.31 0.29
CA GLY A 5 3.34 -5.57 0.66
C GLY A 5 4.23 -6.74 0.27
N SER A 6 4.47 -7.65 1.21
CA SER A 6 5.23 -8.87 0.97
C SER A 6 4.33 -10.10 1.05
N LYS A 7 4.74 -11.15 0.33
CA LYS A 7 4.10 -12.45 0.40
C LYS A 7 5.15 -13.54 0.31
N ASN A 8 5.14 -14.47 1.27
CA ASN A 8 6.01 -15.65 1.28
C ASN A 8 5.21 -16.91 1.66
N VAL A 9 5.91 -17.98 2.05
CA VAL A 9 5.30 -19.26 2.43
C VAL A 9 4.55 -19.21 3.76
N MET A 10 4.92 -18.29 4.65
CA MET A 10 4.34 -18.12 5.99
C MET A 10 3.09 -17.23 5.99
N GLY A 11 2.85 -16.49 4.91
CA GLY A 11 1.70 -15.60 4.78
C GLY A 11 2.02 -14.37 3.93
N ALA A 12 1.22 -13.34 4.12
CA ALA A 12 1.45 -12.02 3.54
C ALA A 12 1.40 -10.98 4.64
N ASP A 13 2.24 -9.97 4.48
CA ASP A 13 2.40 -8.88 5.43
C ASP A 13 2.41 -7.57 4.67
N ILE A 14 2.02 -6.50 5.34
CA ILE A 14 1.99 -5.17 4.79
C ILE A 14 2.74 -4.20 5.70
N GLY A 15 3.47 -3.27 5.08
CA GLY A 15 4.18 -2.19 5.74
C GLY A 15 3.66 -0.84 5.26
N ILE A 16 3.42 0.08 6.19
CA ILE A 16 3.02 1.45 5.89
C ILE A 16 3.86 2.40 6.74
N LEU A 17 4.41 3.44 6.14
CA LEU A 17 5.03 4.55 6.84
C LEU A 17 4.28 5.84 6.50
N LEU A 18 3.60 6.38 7.50
CA LEU A 18 2.99 7.71 7.40
C LEU A 18 4.03 8.76 7.77
N VAL A 19 4.13 9.80 6.95
CA VAL A 19 5.04 10.92 7.15
C VAL A 19 4.22 12.20 7.04
N THR A 20 4.26 13.04 8.06
CA THR A 20 3.57 14.35 8.08
C THR A 20 4.41 15.40 7.35
N SER A 21 3.86 16.61 7.18
CA SER A 21 4.63 17.75 6.65
C SER A 21 5.73 18.25 7.59
N GLU A 22 5.71 17.81 8.85
CA GLU A 22 6.72 18.13 9.87
C GLU A 22 7.77 17.01 10.00
N ASP A 23 7.80 16.10 9.02
CA ASP A 23 8.69 14.92 8.96
C ASP A 23 8.49 13.93 10.12
N GLU A 24 7.37 13.99 10.84
CA GLU A 24 7.03 12.99 11.84
C GLU A 24 6.67 11.66 11.18
N MET A 25 7.31 10.59 11.65
CA MET A 25 7.20 9.25 11.05
C MET A 25 6.41 8.32 11.97
N THR A 26 5.31 7.76 11.45
CA THR A 26 4.51 6.74 12.14
C THR A 26 4.54 5.43 11.33
N PRO A 27 5.31 4.42 11.79
CA PRO A 27 5.37 3.12 11.12
C PRO A 27 4.21 2.22 11.54
N HIS A 28 3.71 1.44 10.58
CA HIS A 28 2.71 0.41 10.79
C HIS A 28 3.11 -0.86 10.04
N SER A 29 2.89 -2.01 10.68
CA SER A 29 3.03 -3.34 10.07
C SER A 29 1.83 -4.18 10.47
N LEU A 30 1.31 -4.96 9.53
CA LEU A 30 0.15 -5.83 9.75
C LEU A 30 0.32 -7.12 8.96
N LYS A 31 -0.02 -8.24 9.59
CA LYS A 31 -0.16 -9.54 8.92
C LYS A 31 -1.54 -9.67 8.29
N LEU A 32 -1.59 -10.14 7.06
CA LEU A 32 -2.85 -10.46 6.38
C LEU A 32 -3.26 -11.89 6.74
N ASP A 33 -4.34 -12.03 7.50
CA ASP A 33 -4.86 -13.33 7.97
C ASP A 33 -5.76 -14.03 6.95
N PHE A 34 -5.51 -13.82 5.66
CA PHE A 34 -6.26 -14.47 4.58
C PHE A 34 -5.35 -14.85 3.40
N PRO A 35 -5.71 -15.88 2.63
CA PRO A 35 -4.95 -16.25 1.44
C PRO A 35 -4.97 -15.15 0.39
N CYS A 36 -3.80 -14.60 0.07
CA CYS A 36 -3.66 -13.60 -0.98
C CYS A 36 -2.45 -13.87 -1.86
N THR A 37 -2.50 -13.33 -3.09
CA THR A 37 -1.32 -13.27 -3.96
C THR A 37 -0.45 -12.08 -3.58
N HIS A 38 0.77 -12.02 -4.12
CA HIS A 38 1.66 -10.86 -3.95
C HIS A 38 1.00 -9.55 -4.40
N ASN A 39 0.34 -9.56 -5.56
CA ASN A 39 -0.33 -8.37 -6.08
C ASN A 39 -1.54 -7.98 -5.22
N MET A 40 -2.28 -8.95 -4.68
CA MET A 40 -3.35 -8.66 -3.71
C MET A 40 -2.79 -8.01 -2.45
N ALA A 41 -1.67 -8.50 -1.90
CA ALA A 41 -1.03 -7.90 -0.73
C ALA A 41 -0.64 -6.43 -0.98
N LYS A 42 -0.09 -6.13 -2.17
CA LYS A 42 0.25 -4.75 -2.56
C LYS A 42 -0.98 -3.84 -2.74
N TYR A 43 -2.11 -4.36 -3.24
CA TYR A 43 -3.36 -3.60 -3.25
C TYR A 43 -3.92 -3.37 -1.84
N GLU A 44 -3.86 -4.39 -0.99
CA GLU A 44 -4.36 -4.33 0.39
C GLU A 44 -3.61 -3.29 1.21
N VAL A 45 -2.28 -3.23 1.13
CA VAL A 45 -1.52 -2.20 1.85
C VAL A 45 -1.93 -0.79 1.44
N LEU A 46 -2.13 -0.54 0.15
CA LEU A 46 -2.58 0.76 -0.34
C LEU A 46 -3.99 1.09 0.17
N ILE A 47 -4.91 0.13 0.12
CA ILE A 47 -6.29 0.30 0.61
C ILE A 47 -6.31 0.60 2.11
N GLN A 48 -5.55 -0.14 2.92
CA GLN A 48 -5.46 0.09 4.36
C GLN A 48 -4.84 1.44 4.68
N GLY A 49 -3.79 1.84 3.96
CA GLY A 49 -3.17 3.16 4.07
C GLY A 49 -4.15 4.29 3.76
N LEU A 50 -4.89 4.20 2.64
CA LEU A 50 -5.90 5.19 2.26
C LEU A 50 -7.05 5.25 3.29
N ARG A 51 -7.54 4.11 3.79
CA ARG A 51 -8.57 4.09 4.84
C ARG A 51 -8.10 4.74 6.14
N SER A 52 -6.87 4.45 6.55
CA SER A 52 -6.25 5.06 7.73
C SER A 52 -6.16 6.59 7.58
N LEU A 53 -5.64 7.07 6.45
CA LEU A 53 -5.56 8.50 6.16
C LEU A 53 -6.93 9.20 6.14
N LEU A 54 -7.96 8.55 5.58
CA LEU A 54 -9.34 9.07 5.64
C LEU A 54 -9.86 9.16 7.08
N SER A 55 -9.53 8.19 7.94
CA SER A 55 -9.92 8.21 9.37
C SER A 55 -9.26 9.36 10.13
N PHE A 56 -8.04 9.73 9.72
CA PHE A 56 -7.32 10.92 10.20
C PHE A 56 -7.75 12.22 9.50
N GLN A 57 -8.79 12.18 8.67
CA GLN A 57 -9.31 13.34 7.93
C GLN A 57 -8.30 14.03 7.00
N VAL A 58 -7.25 13.31 6.58
CA VAL A 58 -6.26 13.81 5.63
C VAL A 58 -6.93 14.10 4.30
N LYS A 59 -6.64 15.27 3.72
CA LYS A 59 -7.25 15.74 2.46
C LYS A 59 -6.37 15.50 1.24
N LYS A 60 -5.05 15.55 1.42
CA LYS A 60 -4.06 15.45 0.36
C LYS A 60 -3.04 14.37 0.69
N VAL A 61 -2.74 13.50 -0.26
CA VAL A 61 -1.86 12.34 -0.05
C VAL A 61 -0.85 12.23 -1.18
N HIS A 62 0.43 12.12 -0.83
CA HIS A 62 1.46 11.59 -1.72
C HIS A 62 1.79 10.17 -1.26
N ALA A 63 1.61 9.19 -2.14
CA ALA A 63 1.80 7.78 -1.87
C ALA A 63 2.91 7.19 -2.76
N PHE A 64 3.81 6.42 -2.16
CA PHE A 64 4.98 5.86 -2.82
C PHE A 64 5.11 4.35 -2.58
N ASP A 65 5.41 3.60 -3.63
CA ASP A 65 5.65 2.15 -3.62
C ASP A 65 6.65 1.78 -4.74
N ASP A 66 7.29 0.63 -4.61
CA ASP A 66 8.30 0.14 -5.56
C ASP A 66 7.72 -0.69 -6.72
N SER A 67 6.42 -0.97 -6.71
CA SER A 67 5.73 -1.72 -7.75
C SER A 67 5.15 -0.81 -8.81
N GLN A 68 5.88 -0.69 -9.93
CA GLN A 68 5.37 -0.04 -11.13
C GLN A 68 3.99 -0.58 -11.56
N LEU A 69 3.76 -1.88 -11.40
CA LEU A 69 2.49 -2.51 -11.75
C LEU A 69 1.33 -1.87 -11.00
N ILE A 70 1.46 -1.72 -9.67
CA ILE A 70 0.39 -1.22 -8.82
C ILE A 70 0.18 0.27 -9.07
N ILE A 71 1.27 1.04 -9.13
CA ILE A 71 1.22 2.48 -9.42
C ILE A 71 0.51 2.74 -10.76
N ASN A 72 0.92 2.06 -11.84
CA ASN A 72 0.37 2.28 -13.17
C ASN A 72 -1.08 1.78 -13.30
N GLN A 73 -1.44 0.70 -12.62
CA GLN A 73 -2.84 0.23 -12.61
C GLN A 73 -3.74 1.19 -11.85
N VAL A 74 -3.32 1.68 -10.69
CA VAL A 74 -4.13 2.62 -9.88
C VAL A 74 -4.26 3.98 -10.57
N ASN A 75 -3.21 4.44 -11.25
CA ASN A 75 -3.24 5.65 -12.08
C ASN A 75 -4.06 5.48 -13.38
N GLY A 76 -4.55 4.27 -13.67
CA GLY A 76 -5.33 3.98 -14.88
C GLY A 76 -4.50 3.89 -16.16
N GLU A 77 -3.17 3.92 -16.07
CA GLU A 77 -2.26 3.80 -17.19
C GLU A 77 -2.24 2.37 -17.74
N TRP A 78 -2.34 1.38 -16.85
CA TRP A 78 -2.30 -0.04 -17.19
C TRP A 78 -3.61 -0.75 -16.86
N GLN A 79 -4.10 -1.58 -17.79
CA GLN A 79 -5.33 -2.33 -17.60
C GLN A 79 -5.13 -3.55 -16.67
N VAL A 80 -6.09 -3.76 -15.76
CA VAL A 80 -6.18 -4.96 -14.93
C VAL A 80 -7.04 -6.01 -15.64
N LYS A 81 -6.47 -7.21 -15.88
CA LYS A 81 -7.20 -8.32 -16.54
C LYS A 81 -7.76 -9.36 -15.56
N ASP A 82 -7.16 -9.49 -14.39
CA ASP A 82 -7.61 -10.42 -13.37
C ASP A 82 -8.86 -9.86 -12.69
N LYS A 83 -9.98 -10.60 -12.75
CA LYS A 83 -11.26 -10.17 -12.19
C LYS A 83 -11.20 -9.83 -10.70
N LYS A 84 -10.37 -10.53 -9.91
CA LYS A 84 -10.18 -10.20 -8.49
C LYS A 84 -9.48 -8.86 -8.37
N LEU A 85 -8.41 -8.65 -9.13
CA LEU A 85 -7.67 -7.39 -9.09
C LEU A 85 -8.48 -6.21 -9.65
N VAL A 86 -9.44 -6.43 -10.55
CA VAL A 86 -10.38 -5.39 -10.98
C VAL A 86 -11.17 -4.85 -9.79
N SER A 87 -11.69 -5.73 -8.93
CA SER A 87 -12.42 -5.29 -7.72
C SER A 87 -11.53 -4.50 -6.74
N TYR A 88 -10.25 -4.85 -6.66
CA TYR A 88 -9.26 -4.09 -5.90
C TYR A 88 -9.05 -2.70 -6.49
N GLN A 89 -8.82 -2.61 -7.80
CA GLN A 89 -8.66 -1.34 -8.51
C GLN A 89 -9.88 -0.44 -8.32
N GLU A 90 -11.09 -0.96 -8.50
CA GLU A 90 -12.34 -0.22 -8.29
C GLU A 90 -12.49 0.30 -6.85
N ASN A 91 -12.16 -0.53 -5.85
CA ASN A 91 -12.18 -0.12 -4.46
C ASN A 91 -11.17 1.00 -4.17
N THR A 92 -9.94 0.84 -4.65
CA THR A 92 -8.88 1.84 -4.51
C THR A 92 -9.28 3.16 -5.19
N SER A 93 -9.83 3.12 -6.41
CA SER A 93 -10.32 4.31 -7.10
C SER A 93 -11.45 5.01 -6.33
N SER A 94 -12.38 4.25 -5.75
CA SER A 94 -13.45 4.81 -4.91
C SER A 94 -12.90 5.49 -3.66
N LEU A 95 -11.85 4.94 -3.03
CA LEU A 95 -11.18 5.57 -1.89
C LEU A 95 -10.44 6.85 -2.29
N ILE A 96 -9.72 6.83 -3.41
CA ILE A 96 -8.97 7.99 -3.93
C ILE A 96 -9.92 9.17 -4.18
N GLN A 97 -11.11 8.93 -4.74
CA GLN A 97 -12.12 9.97 -5.00
C GLN A 97 -12.63 10.70 -3.75
N ARG A 98 -12.38 10.16 -2.54
CA ARG A 98 -12.78 10.79 -1.28
C ARG A 98 -11.77 11.83 -0.76
N PHE A 99 -10.58 11.88 -1.35
CA PHE A 99 -9.56 12.89 -1.06
C PHE A 99 -9.72 14.09 -2.00
N GLU A 100 -9.20 15.23 -1.59
CA GLU A 100 -9.09 16.40 -2.48
C GLU A 100 -7.99 16.17 -3.52
N GLU A 101 -6.92 15.47 -3.13
CA GLU A 101 -5.78 15.20 -3.99
C GLU A 101 -5.06 13.91 -3.56
N VAL A 102 -4.76 13.03 -4.52
CA VAL A 102 -3.87 11.89 -4.32
C VAL A 102 -2.89 11.83 -5.46
N GLN A 103 -1.60 11.77 -5.14
CA GLN A 103 -0.54 11.52 -6.09
C GLN A 103 0.11 10.18 -5.74
N LEU A 104 0.10 9.24 -6.68
CA LEU A 104 0.83 7.97 -6.56
C LEU A 104 2.04 8.01 -7.48
N ALA A 105 3.21 7.77 -6.90
CA ALA A 105 4.47 7.77 -7.64
C ALA A 105 5.30 6.53 -7.31
N HIS A 106 5.88 5.95 -8.35
CA HIS A 106 6.85 4.87 -8.18
C HIS A 106 8.18 5.42 -7.66
N ILE A 107 8.75 4.73 -6.68
CA ILE A 107 10.11 4.98 -6.19
C ILE A 107 10.96 3.74 -6.40
N LYS A 108 12.28 3.92 -6.55
CA LYS A 108 13.17 2.75 -6.55
C LYS A 108 13.18 2.12 -5.16
N ARG A 109 13.38 0.81 -5.10
CA ARG A 109 13.38 0.03 -3.86
C ARG A 109 14.37 0.55 -2.82
N GLU A 110 15.52 1.07 -3.24
CA GLU A 110 16.50 1.68 -2.34
C GLU A 110 15.98 2.95 -1.65
N GLY A 111 14.89 3.54 -2.15
CA GLY A 111 14.17 4.65 -1.56
C GLY A 111 13.08 4.26 -0.55
N ASN A 112 12.85 2.96 -0.31
CA ASN A 112 11.81 2.46 0.60
C ASN A 112 12.28 1.44 1.68
N PRO A 113 13.54 1.45 2.17
CA PRO A 113 14.07 0.35 2.98
C PRO A 113 13.35 0.16 4.32
N ILE A 114 12.78 1.23 4.88
CA ILE A 114 11.99 1.17 6.11
C ILE A 114 10.75 0.32 5.89
N VAL A 115 10.02 0.57 4.80
CA VAL A 115 8.74 -0.10 4.56
C VAL A 115 8.94 -1.53 4.09
N ASP A 116 9.96 -1.81 3.29
CA ASP A 116 10.40 -3.18 2.99
C ASP A 116 10.64 -3.99 4.28
N GLY A 117 11.29 -3.35 5.26
CA GLY A 117 11.48 -3.91 6.60
C GLY A 117 10.14 -4.18 7.29
N LEU A 118 9.25 -3.18 7.34
CA LEU A 118 7.91 -3.29 7.94
C LEU A 118 7.06 -4.39 7.30
N ALA A 119 7.10 -4.50 5.97
CA ALA A 119 6.40 -5.52 5.19
C ALA A 119 7.01 -6.91 5.37
N SER A 120 8.17 -7.05 6.04
CA SER A 120 8.80 -8.33 6.33
C SER A 120 8.71 -8.75 7.81
N LEU A 121 8.23 -7.85 8.70
CA LEU A 121 8.19 -8.09 10.14
C LEU A 121 7.24 -9.23 10.56
N GLY A 122 6.04 -9.30 9.98
CA GLY A 122 5.05 -10.34 10.33
C GLY A 122 5.47 -11.76 9.93
N SER A 123 6.39 -11.88 8.97
CA SER A 123 6.96 -13.16 8.54
C SER A 123 8.19 -13.59 9.34
N THR A 124 8.76 -12.68 10.14
CA THR A 124 9.94 -12.94 10.97
C THR A 124 9.57 -13.13 12.44
N ILE A 125 8.46 -12.54 12.90
CA ILE A 125 8.03 -12.59 14.31
C ILE A 125 6.70 -13.35 14.39
N THR A 126 6.77 -14.58 14.92
CA THR A 126 5.56 -15.30 15.37
C THR A 126 5.22 -14.75 16.75
N PHE A 127 4.06 -14.12 16.92
CA PHE A 127 3.53 -13.75 18.24
C PHE A 127 2.96 -14.98 18.96
#